data_AF-A0A5C5CPW5-F1
#
_entry.id   AF-A0A5C5CPW5-F1
#
_cell.length_a   1.000
_cell.length_b   1.000
_cell.length_c   1.000
_cell.angle_alpha   90.00
_cell.angle_beta   90.00
_cell.angle_gamma   90.00
#
_symmetry.space_group_name_H-M   'P 1'
#
loop_
_entity.id
_entity.type
_entity.pdbx_description
1 polymer ?
#
loop_
_entity_poly.entity_id
_entity_poly.type
_entity_poly.pdbx_seq_one_letter_code
_entity_poly.pdbx_strand_id
1 'polypeptide(L)' 'MPQLIFLLLIIAAAWYGYRSFKREAARVSQRVRQAEKETQNRAHGTLVQDPKTGEYYVKKD' A
#
# COMPACT_ATOMS: atom_id res chain seq x y z
N MET A 1 0.97 41.38 -7.80
CA MET A 1 -0.34 41.12 -7.16
C MET A 1 -0.22 39.92 -6.24
N PRO A 2 -0.43 40.06 -4.91
CA PRO A 2 -0.25 38.98 -3.93
C PRO A 2 -1.13 37.74 -4.20
N GLN A 3 -2.23 37.89 -4.96
CA GLN A 3 -3.12 36.78 -5.35
C GLN A 3 -2.44 35.68 -6.17
N LEU A 4 -1.45 36.02 -7.03
CA LEU A 4 -0.75 35.02 -7.83
C LEU A 4 0.16 34.12 -6.96
N ILE A 5 0.79 34.71 -5.96
CA ILE A 5 1.65 33.99 -5.01
C ILE A 5 0.80 33.02 -4.17
N PHE A 6 -0.38 33.48 -3.72
CA PHE A 6 -1.33 32.64 -2.99
C PHE A 6 -1.81 31.45 -3.83
N LEU A 7 -2.15 31.69 -5.11
CA LEU A 7 -2.55 30.62 -6.03
C LEU A 7 -1.42 29.60 -6.25
N LEU A 8 -0.18 30.08 -6.38
CA LEU A 8 1.01 29.23 -6.53
C LEU A 8 1.21 28.32 -5.31
N LEU A 9 1.00 28.83 -4.10
CA LEU A 9 1.07 28.04 -2.87
C LEU A 9 0.00 26.96 -2.81
N ILE A 10 -1.23 27.27 -3.24
CA ILE A 10 -2.31 26.27 -3.30
C ILE A 10 -1.96 25.16 -4.30
N ILE A 11 -1.47 25.50 -5.49
CA ILE A 11 -1.06 24.53 -6.50
C ILE A 11 0.07 23.65 -5.98
N ALA A 12 1.07 24.24 -5.31
CA ALA A 12 2.18 23.51 -4.71
C ALA A 12 1.71 22.54 -3.62
N ALA A 13 0.80 22.98 -2.74
CA ALA A 13 0.22 22.14 -1.69
C ALA A 13 -0.60 20.98 -2.28
N ALA A 14 -1.42 21.24 -3.30
CA ALA A 14 -2.20 20.21 -3.98
C ALA A 14 -1.30 19.17 -4.67
N TRP A 15 -0.22 19.62 -5.33
CA TRP A 15 0.76 18.73 -5.95
C TRP A 15 1.50 17.87 -4.94
N TYR A 16 1.91 18.47 -3.81
CA TYR A 16 2.59 17.76 -2.73
C TYR A 16 1.67 16.70 -2.10
N GLY A 17 0.42 17.07 -1.82
CA GLY A 17 -0.60 16.15 -1.34
C GLY A 17 -0.80 14.99 -2.30
N TYR A 18 -1.06 15.27 -3.59
CA TYR A 18 -1.24 14.25 -4.62
C TYR A 18 -0.05 13.28 -4.71
N ARG A 19 1.19 13.79 -4.60
CA ARG A 19 2.39 12.95 -4.63
C ARG A 19 2.52 12.06 -3.39
N SER A 20 2.13 12.53 -2.21
CA SER A 20 2.08 11.70 -1.00
C SER A 20 1.02 10.61 -1.12
N PHE A 21 -0.20 10.98 -1.54
CA PHE A 21 -1.30 10.04 -1.76
C PHE A 21 -0.96 8.95 -2.78
N LYS A 22 -0.26 9.28 -3.88
CA LYS A 22 0.18 8.27 -4.87
C LYS A 22 1.12 7.21 -4.27
N ARG A 23 1.99 7.61 -3.33
CA ARG A 23 2.92 6.67 -2.64
C ARG A 23 2.17 5.77 -1.66
N GLU A 24 1.12 6.26 -1.03
CA GLU A 24 0.26 5.48 -0.14
C GLU A 24 -0.67 4.54 -0.91
N ALA A 25 -1.27 5.02 -2.00
CA ALA A 25 -2.12 4.21 -2.86
C ALA A 25 -1.38 2.97 -3.40
N ALA A 26 -0.09 3.09 -3.75
CA ALA A 26 0.73 1.96 -4.16
C ALA A 26 0.95 0.92 -3.04
N ARG A 27 1.05 1.36 -1.77
CA ARG A 27 1.20 0.46 -0.62
C ARG A 27 -0.12 -0.22 -0.25
N VAL A 28 -1.22 0.52 -0.27
CA VAL A 28 -2.55 -0.02 0.04
C VAL A 28 -2.99 -1.02 -1.02
N SER A 29 -2.80 -0.73 -2.31
CA SER A 29 -3.17 -1.64 -3.39
C SER A 29 -2.40 -2.97 -3.37
N GLN A 30 -1.13 -2.98 -2.94
CA GLN A 30 -0.38 -4.22 -2.74
C GLN A 30 -0.91 -5.05 -1.56
N ARG A 31 -1.29 -4.41 -0.45
CA ARG A 31 -1.89 -5.10 0.71
C ARG A 31 -3.27 -5.67 0.38
N VAL A 32 -4.12 -4.90 -0.29
CA VAL A 32 -5.46 -5.33 -0.71
C VAL A 32 -5.37 -6.51 -1.68
N ARG A 33 -4.44 -6.48 -2.65
CA ARG A 33 -4.26 -7.59 -3.60
C ARG A 33 -3.74 -8.88 -2.94
N GLN A 34 -3.02 -8.79 -1.82
CA GLN A 34 -2.63 -9.96 -1.03
C GLN A 34 -3.84 -10.49 -0.24
N ALA A 35 -4.58 -9.61 0.45
CA ALA A 35 -5.79 -9.98 1.18
C ALA A 35 -6.89 -10.56 0.27
N GLU A 36 -7.08 -10.04 -0.94
CA GLU A 36 -8.02 -10.57 -1.94
C GLU A 36 -7.64 -11.98 -2.38
N LYS A 37 -6.34 -12.25 -2.61
CA LYS A 37 -5.86 -13.59 -2.97
C LYS A 37 -6.05 -14.61 -1.84
N GLU A 38 -5.86 -14.18 -0.59
CA GLU A 38 -6.11 -15.02 0.59
C GLU A 38 -7.61 -15.30 0.77
N THR A 39 -8.46 -14.29 0.55
CA THR A 39 -9.93 -14.41 0.63
C THR A 39 -10.48 -15.32 -0.48
N GLN A 40 -9.99 -15.18 -1.71
CA GLN A 40 -10.46 -15.96 -2.87
C GLN A 40 -10.14 -17.46 -2.73
N ASN A 41 -9.03 -17.80 -2.08
CA ASN A 41 -8.63 -19.19 -1.85
C ASN A 41 -9.25 -19.83 -0.60
N ARG A 42 -10.10 -19.10 0.16
CA ARG A 42 -10.57 -19.52 1.51
C ARG A 42 -9.43 -20.01 2.41
N ALA A 43 -8.23 -19.48 2.20
CA ALA A 43 -7.04 -19.88 2.94
C ALA A 43 -6.96 -18.98 4.18
N HIS A 44 -7.07 -19.58 5.37
CA HIS A 44 -6.81 -18.88 6.65
C HIS A 44 -5.30 -18.64 6.83
N GLY A 45 -4.73 -17.83 5.94
CA GLY A 45 -3.32 -17.46 5.90
C GLY A 45 -2.50 -18.24 4.86
N THR A 46 -1.48 -17.57 4.33
CA THR A 46 -0.54 -18.17 3.37
C THR A 46 0.47 -19.05 4.13
N LEU A 47 0.54 -20.35 3.78
CA LEU A 47 1.59 -21.24 4.28
C LEU A 47 2.92 -20.88 3.63
N VAL A 48 3.90 -20.54 4.45
CA VAL A 48 5.29 -20.28 4.04
C VAL A 48 6.13 -21.46 4.51
N GLN A 49 6.83 -22.08 3.56
CA GLN A 49 7.78 -23.15 3.87
C GLN A 49 9.06 -22.56 4.46
N ASP A 50 9.51 -23.09 5.58
CA ASP A 50 10.83 -22.80 6.12
C ASP A 50 11.89 -23.54 5.30
N PRO A 51 12.84 -22.84 4.66
CA PRO A 51 13.86 -23.45 3.81
C PRO A 51 14.88 -24.30 4.59
N LYS A 52 14.94 -24.20 5.92
CA LYS A 52 15.87 -24.95 6.77
C LYS A 52 15.28 -26.24 7.33
N THR A 53 13.99 -26.23 7.67
CA THR A 53 13.31 -27.37 8.31
C THR A 53 12.31 -28.06 7.39
N GLY A 54 11.90 -27.40 6.29
CA GLY A 54 10.87 -27.90 5.38
C GLY A 54 9.45 -27.82 5.94
N GLU A 55 9.28 -27.33 7.17
CA GLU A 55 7.99 -27.17 7.83
C GLU A 55 7.23 -25.95 7.27
N TYR A 56 5.90 -26.06 7.20
CA TYR A 56 5.04 -24.98 6.73
C TYR A 56 4.47 -24.22 7.92
N TYR A 57 4.66 -22.90 7.95
CA TYR A 57 4.08 -22.01 8.95
C TYR A 57 3.09 -21.03 8.31
N VAL A 58 2.04 -20.67 9.03
CA VAL A 58 1.14 -19.59 8.60
C VAL A 58 1.88 -18.27 8.76
N LYS A 59 2.00 -17.50 7.67
CA LYS A 59 2.55 -16.14 7.72
C LYS A 59 1.64 -15.29 8.62
N LYS A 60 2.09 -14.98 9.84
CA LYS A 60 1.49 -13.94 10.68
C LYS A 60 2.14 -12.60 10.30
N ASP A 61 1.30 -11.64 9.90
CA ASP A 61 1.67 -10.23 9.69
C ASP A 61 2.12 -9.54 10.99
#